data_AF-A0A1X1YHB9-F1
#
_entry.id   AF-A0A1X1YHB9-F1
#
_cell.length_a   1.000
_cell.length_b   1.000
_cell.length_c   1.000
_cell.angle_alpha   90.00
_cell.angle_beta   90.00
_cell.angle_gamma   90.00
#
_symmetry.space_group_name_H-M   'P 1'
#
loop_
_entity.id
_entity.type
_entity.pdbx_description
1 polymer ?
#
loop_
_entity_poly.entity_id
_entity_poly.type
_entity_poly.pdbx_seq_one_letter_code
_entity_poly.pdbx_strand_id
1 'polypeptide(L)'
;MFDAAAARPALRIALSAVTLVAGIGVAPQLTSLPAAPGHAGVLLSAGEDSLANSGLALIMGPSMVPTPSQQYADIVNNLFLQPRGFAGELEVLTTPQAPYLLDDSMTQGAQALVERVQSLVVDGPFGADNPVTVFGYSQSAALTTLAMQQLYDAGVSTDAVRFVLIGNSANPNGGLLVGFEEMQDFYDAMRDAGVTLGNPTPNDLYATDIYTLEYDGYAAFPHYPLNILATLNAIMGMATQHMAYLGLTSEQLEQAILLESSPDSLINSYMVPSEHLPLLLPLLFTPVFGKPLYDLLEPTMRILVNLGYGNIEHGWYDGPADQPTMFSLGSQDVDWTEFNAALAVAAQTGWDNFVAGLMDPATYQWLDPADDPAFANLIAAGEAMGLGGGSVPELLNSLTNLMWDSLIGQYLDPAYWAEAS
;
A
#
# COMPACT_ATOMS: atom_id res chain seq x y z
N MET A 1 -29.13 -33.20 -3.26
CA MET A 1 -28.29 -34.40 -3.42
C MET A 1 -27.63 -34.31 -4.78
N PHE A 2 -26.51 -33.60 -4.86
CA PHE A 2 -25.68 -33.51 -6.04
C PHE A 2 -24.26 -33.81 -5.58
N ASP A 3 -23.70 -34.90 -6.10
CA ASP A 3 -22.30 -35.29 -5.96
C ASP A 3 -21.45 -34.28 -6.75
N ALA A 4 -20.62 -33.54 -6.03
CA ALA A 4 -19.56 -32.70 -6.58
C ALA A 4 -18.22 -33.20 -6.02
N ALA A 5 -17.76 -34.33 -6.55
CA ALA A 5 -16.44 -34.88 -6.26
C ALA A 5 -15.77 -35.27 -7.58
N ALA A 6 -15.18 -34.28 -8.26
CA ALA A 6 -14.05 -34.45 -9.19
C ALA A 6 -13.68 -33.10 -9.83
N ALA A 7 -13.01 -32.22 -9.07
CA ALA A 7 -12.14 -31.19 -9.64
C ALA A 7 -10.87 -31.12 -8.78
N ARG A 8 -9.73 -31.03 -9.46
CA ARG A 8 -8.41 -31.56 -9.05
C ARG A 8 -7.64 -30.68 -8.03
N PRO A 9 -6.62 -31.23 -7.33
CA PRO A 9 -5.99 -30.68 -6.13
C PRO A 9 -4.79 -29.72 -6.36
N ALA A 10 -4.70 -29.01 -7.49
CA ALA A 10 -3.51 -28.22 -7.82
C ALA A 10 -3.46 -26.80 -7.21
N LEU A 11 -4.60 -26.24 -6.77
CA LEU A 11 -4.67 -24.85 -6.28
C LEU A 11 -4.40 -24.69 -4.77
N ARG A 12 -4.08 -25.78 -4.05
CA ARG A 12 -3.73 -25.74 -2.62
C ARG A 12 -2.23 -25.57 -2.34
N ILE A 13 -1.41 -25.39 -3.38
CA ILE A 13 0.06 -25.48 -3.25
C ILE A 13 0.73 -24.11 -3.06
N ALA A 14 0.06 -22.98 -3.32
CA ALA A 14 0.66 -21.66 -3.10
C ALA A 14 0.81 -21.26 -1.61
N LEU A 15 0.24 -22.02 -0.67
CA LEU A 15 0.28 -21.71 0.78
C LEU A 15 1.08 -22.70 1.63
N SER A 16 1.84 -23.61 1.03
CA SER A 16 2.44 -24.74 1.75
C SER A 16 3.93 -24.94 1.42
N ALA A 17 4.80 -24.00 1.77
CA ALA A 17 6.24 -24.24 1.81
C ALA A 17 7.02 -23.17 2.61
N VAL A 18 7.13 -23.33 3.93
CA VAL A 18 8.22 -22.72 4.71
C VAL A 18 8.79 -23.76 5.66
N THR A 19 9.83 -24.44 5.22
CA THR A 19 10.74 -25.18 6.11
C THR A 19 12.16 -25.01 5.60
N LEU A 20 13.00 -24.22 6.28
CA LEU A 20 14.35 -24.68 6.68
C LEU A 20 15.07 -23.70 7.64
N VAL A 21 15.71 -24.31 8.63
CA VAL A 21 16.68 -23.75 9.60
C VAL A 21 18.11 -23.94 9.08
N ALA A 22 19.00 -22.96 9.35
CA ALA A 22 20.44 -23.07 9.70
C ALA A 22 21.14 -21.75 9.28
N GLY A 23 21.95 -21.02 10.05
CA GLY A 23 22.84 -21.36 11.15
C GLY A 23 24.29 -21.25 10.67
N ILE A 24 25.03 -20.17 10.99
CA ILE A 24 26.51 -20.07 10.86
C ILE A 24 27.03 -19.15 11.97
N GLY A 25 28.18 -19.53 12.55
CA GLY A 25 28.89 -18.78 13.57
C GLY A 25 30.27 -18.27 13.15
N VAL A 26 30.86 -17.52 14.08
CA VAL A 26 32.24 -17.00 14.22
C VAL A 26 32.61 -15.81 13.33
N ALA A 27 32.62 -14.64 13.97
CA ALA A 27 32.99 -13.34 13.43
C ALA A 27 34.53 -13.14 13.37
N PRO A 28 35.05 -12.44 12.35
CA PRO A 28 36.27 -11.65 12.48
C PRO A 28 35.95 -10.23 12.96
N GLN A 29 36.81 -9.66 13.80
CA GLN A 29 36.71 -8.26 14.20
C GLN A 29 37.19 -7.36 13.05
N LEU A 30 36.35 -6.45 12.57
CA LEU A 30 36.81 -5.34 11.71
C LEU A 30 36.09 -4.03 12.00
N THR A 31 36.88 -3.00 11.75
CA THR A 31 36.74 -1.55 11.99
C THR A 31 35.50 -0.93 11.36
N SER A 32 35.00 0.14 12.01
CA SER A 32 33.90 0.99 11.54
C SER A 32 34.08 1.44 10.08
N LEU A 33 33.14 1.08 9.22
CA LEU A 33 32.99 1.66 7.89
C LEU A 33 32.28 3.02 8.02
N PRO A 34 32.67 4.05 7.24
CA PRO A 34 31.90 5.27 7.14
C PRO A 34 30.60 5.00 6.39
N ALA A 35 29.51 5.64 6.81
CA ALA A 35 28.24 5.63 6.10
C ALA A 35 28.45 6.07 4.64
N ALA A 36 27.94 5.26 3.70
CA ALA A 36 27.91 5.60 2.28
C ALA A 36 26.87 6.72 2.04
N PRO A 37 26.99 7.51 0.96
CA PRO A 37 26.18 8.70 0.75
C PRO A 37 24.75 8.30 0.40
N GLY A 38 23.79 8.73 1.23
CA GLY A 38 22.37 8.54 0.96
C GLY A 38 21.96 9.10 -0.40
N HIS A 39 21.13 8.37 -1.12
CA HIS A 39 20.45 8.89 -2.29
C HIS A 39 19.60 10.08 -1.87
N ALA A 40 19.83 11.22 -2.52
CA ALA A 40 19.08 12.44 -2.26
C ALA A 40 17.67 12.28 -2.82
N GLY A 41 16.79 11.61 -2.06
CA GLY A 41 15.36 11.72 -2.30
C GLY A 41 15.00 13.21 -2.30
N VAL A 42 14.40 13.68 -3.39
CA VAL A 42 13.83 15.03 -3.42
C VAL A 42 12.60 14.96 -2.54
N LEU A 43 12.76 15.30 -1.26
CA LEU A 43 11.65 15.62 -0.38
C LEU A 43 10.79 16.67 -1.08
N LEU A 44 9.47 16.62 -0.87
CA LEU A 44 8.53 17.65 -1.32
C LEU A 44 9.06 19.04 -0.94
N SER A 45 9.80 19.68 -1.84
CA SER A 45 9.93 21.12 -1.81
C SER A 45 8.53 21.63 -2.13
N ALA A 46 7.99 22.52 -1.31
CA ALA A 46 6.69 23.17 -1.44
C ALA A 46 6.52 23.91 -2.79
N GLY A 47 6.48 23.15 -3.87
CA GLY A 47 6.72 23.55 -5.23
C GLY A 47 5.60 23.03 -6.12
N GLU A 48 4.91 24.01 -6.70
CA GLU A 48 3.73 23.92 -7.56
C GLU A 48 2.43 23.63 -6.81
N ASP A 49 1.63 24.69 -6.62
CA ASP A 49 0.22 24.61 -6.29
C ASP A 49 -0.55 23.95 -7.46
N SER A 50 -0.34 22.65 -7.69
CA SER A 50 -0.85 21.89 -8.84
C SER A 50 -2.38 21.96 -8.97
N LEU A 51 -3.07 22.30 -7.88
CA LEU A 51 -4.52 22.41 -7.80
C LEU A 51 -5.03 23.84 -7.57
N ALA A 52 -4.18 24.88 -7.60
CA ALA A 52 -4.56 26.27 -7.28
C ALA A 52 -5.75 26.82 -8.09
N ASN A 53 -5.92 26.36 -9.33
CA ASN A 53 -6.97 26.84 -10.22
C ASN A 53 -8.19 25.90 -10.24
N SER A 54 -8.15 24.76 -9.57
CA SER A 54 -9.27 23.81 -9.59
C SER A 54 -10.49 24.40 -8.88
N GLY A 55 -11.62 24.44 -9.58
CA GLY A 55 -12.85 25.05 -9.06
C GLY A 55 -13.75 24.08 -8.29
N LEU A 56 -13.59 22.77 -8.51
CA LEU A 56 -14.38 21.70 -7.92
C LEU A 56 -13.51 20.46 -7.71
N ALA A 57 -13.72 19.71 -6.64
CA ALA A 57 -13.19 18.37 -6.46
C ALA A 57 -14.32 17.34 -6.32
N LEU A 58 -14.33 16.35 -7.21
CA LEU A 58 -15.17 15.15 -7.10
C LEU A 58 -14.49 14.15 -6.16
N ILE A 59 -15.15 13.81 -5.06
CA ILE A 59 -14.62 12.93 -4.01
C ILE A 59 -15.34 11.58 -4.03
N MET A 60 -14.59 10.51 -4.28
CA MET A 60 -15.11 9.14 -4.25
C MET A 60 -14.54 8.35 -3.06
N GLY A 61 -15.32 7.37 -2.59
CA GLY A 61 -14.94 6.50 -1.48
C GLY A 61 -14.16 5.27 -1.95
N PRO A 62 -13.50 4.56 -1.02
CA PRO A 62 -12.93 3.25 -1.28
C PRO A 62 -14.02 2.16 -1.30
N SER A 63 -13.58 0.92 -1.49
CA SER A 63 -14.42 -0.28 -1.36
C SER A 63 -15.30 -0.22 -0.10
N MET A 64 -16.55 -0.66 -0.23
CA MET A 64 -17.57 -0.67 0.84
C MET A 64 -18.04 0.72 1.30
N VAL A 65 -17.57 1.82 0.68
CA VAL A 65 -18.06 3.18 0.95
C VAL A 65 -18.58 3.82 -0.34
N PRO A 66 -19.79 3.42 -0.81
CA PRO A 66 -20.39 3.95 -2.04
C PRO A 66 -20.55 5.46 -2.06
N THR A 67 -20.95 6.03 -0.92
CA THR A 67 -21.15 7.47 -0.72
C THR A 67 -20.38 7.90 0.53
N PRO A 68 -19.19 8.52 0.37
CA PRO A 68 -18.46 9.12 1.47
C PRO A 68 -19.28 10.12 2.30
N SER A 69 -18.91 10.25 3.58
CA SER A 69 -19.44 11.31 4.44
C SER A 69 -18.80 12.67 4.10
N GLN A 70 -19.40 13.77 4.57
CA GLN A 70 -18.75 15.07 4.46
C GLN A 70 -17.43 15.12 5.25
N GLN A 71 -17.38 14.49 6.42
CA GLN A 71 -16.15 14.40 7.22
C GLN A 71 -15.01 13.74 6.44
N TYR A 72 -15.29 12.66 5.70
CA TYR A 72 -14.31 12.04 4.80
C TYR A 72 -13.81 13.05 3.76
N ALA A 73 -14.72 13.77 3.10
CA ALA A 73 -14.35 14.74 2.07
C ALA A 73 -13.51 15.89 2.62
N ASP A 74 -13.83 16.37 3.82
CA ASP A 74 -13.08 17.43 4.49
C ASP A 74 -11.66 16.96 4.86
N ILE A 75 -11.49 15.72 5.34
CA ILE A 75 -10.18 15.13 5.64
C ILE A 75 -9.35 14.96 4.38
N VAL A 76 -9.95 14.42 3.30
CA VAL A 76 -9.30 14.32 1.98
C VAL A 76 -8.81 15.69 1.51
N ASN A 77 -9.67 16.70 1.61
CA ASN A 77 -9.33 18.05 1.23
C ASN A 77 -8.16 18.61 2.04
N ASN A 78 -8.17 18.43 3.36
CA ASN A 78 -7.10 18.93 4.23
C ASN A 78 -5.76 18.23 4.01
N LEU A 79 -5.77 16.94 3.71
CA LEU A 79 -4.55 16.15 3.56
C LEU A 79 -3.96 16.23 2.14
N PHE A 80 -4.78 16.09 1.10
CA PHE A 80 -4.29 15.85 -0.26
C PHE A 80 -4.58 16.98 -1.25
N LEU A 81 -5.56 17.86 -0.97
CA LEU A 81 -5.97 18.89 -1.93
C LEU A 81 -5.47 20.29 -1.54
N GLN A 82 -5.82 20.78 -0.35
CA GLN A 82 -5.43 22.12 0.12
C GLN A 82 -3.92 22.33 0.17
N PRO A 83 -3.08 21.36 0.62
CA PRO A 83 -1.63 21.53 0.59
C PRO A 83 -1.06 21.70 -0.83
N ARG A 84 -1.83 21.35 -1.86
CA ARG A 84 -1.51 21.55 -3.29
C ARG A 84 -2.19 22.79 -3.87
N GLY A 85 -2.72 23.66 -3.02
CA GLY A 85 -3.35 24.93 -3.39
C GLY A 85 -4.85 24.87 -3.70
N PHE A 86 -5.51 23.72 -3.58
CA PHE A 86 -6.94 23.60 -3.87
C PHE A 86 -7.78 24.51 -2.95
N ALA A 87 -8.67 25.30 -3.54
CA ALA A 87 -9.57 26.20 -2.82
C ALA A 87 -11.03 26.15 -3.35
N GLY A 88 -11.34 25.16 -4.19
CA GLY A 88 -12.64 24.99 -4.83
C GLY A 88 -13.69 24.34 -3.92
N GLU A 89 -14.84 24.02 -4.51
CA GLU A 89 -15.92 23.31 -3.82
C GLU A 89 -15.68 21.80 -3.80
N LEU A 90 -16.14 21.12 -2.75
CA LEU A 90 -16.10 19.65 -2.66
C LEU A 90 -17.46 19.09 -3.05
N GLU A 91 -17.47 18.07 -3.90
CA GLU A 91 -18.67 17.32 -4.26
C GLU A 91 -18.42 15.82 -4.08
N VAL A 92 -19.21 15.18 -3.23
CA VAL A 92 -19.15 13.72 -3.08
C VAL A 92 -19.85 13.05 -4.26
N LEU A 93 -19.14 12.15 -4.94
CA LEU A 93 -19.69 11.34 -6.02
C LEU A 93 -19.96 9.91 -5.55
N THR A 94 -21.22 9.50 -5.62
CA THR A 94 -21.62 8.12 -5.32
C THR A 94 -21.18 7.18 -6.44
N THR A 95 -20.50 6.11 -6.07
CA THR A 95 -20.09 5.00 -6.97
C THR A 95 -20.41 3.66 -6.31
N PRO A 96 -20.46 2.52 -7.04
CA PRO A 96 -20.94 1.26 -6.45
C PRO A 96 -20.09 0.70 -5.32
N GLN A 97 -18.75 0.82 -5.40
CA GLN A 97 -17.80 0.39 -4.38
C GLN A 97 -18.00 -1.05 -3.85
N ALA A 98 -18.37 -1.98 -4.74
CA ALA A 98 -18.67 -3.37 -4.43
C ALA A 98 -17.47 -4.30 -4.73
N PRO A 99 -16.59 -4.61 -3.76
CA PRO A 99 -15.36 -5.36 -4.00
C PRO A 99 -15.57 -6.83 -4.42
N TYR A 100 -16.72 -7.42 -4.10
CA TYR A 100 -17.04 -8.81 -4.49
C TYR A 100 -17.48 -8.97 -5.95
N LEU A 101 -17.76 -7.86 -6.63
CA LEU A 101 -18.12 -7.78 -8.05
C LEU A 101 -17.24 -6.70 -8.71
N LEU A 102 -15.92 -6.86 -8.56
CA LEU A 102 -14.96 -5.76 -8.76
C LEU A 102 -15.05 -5.16 -10.16
N ASP A 103 -14.99 -5.97 -11.22
CA ASP A 103 -15.05 -5.46 -12.61
C ASP A 103 -16.36 -4.71 -12.91
N ASP A 104 -17.50 -5.27 -12.50
CA ASP A 104 -18.81 -4.63 -12.67
C ASP A 104 -18.89 -3.31 -11.89
N SER A 105 -18.36 -3.30 -10.67
CA SER A 105 -18.32 -2.12 -9.79
C SER A 105 -17.43 -1.02 -10.37
N MET A 106 -16.22 -1.37 -10.82
CA MET A 106 -15.28 -0.43 -11.43
C MET A 106 -15.84 0.12 -12.74
N THR A 107 -16.45 -0.71 -13.57
CA THR A 107 -17.05 -0.29 -14.85
C THR A 107 -18.19 0.71 -14.63
N GLN A 108 -19.13 0.40 -13.73
CA GLN A 108 -20.24 1.29 -13.40
C GLN A 108 -19.77 2.57 -12.71
N GLY A 109 -18.77 2.48 -11.83
CA GLY A 109 -18.17 3.65 -11.18
C GLY A 109 -17.46 4.56 -12.18
N ALA A 110 -16.69 3.99 -13.11
CA ALA A 110 -16.02 4.74 -14.17
C ALA A 110 -17.04 5.44 -15.07
N GLN A 111 -18.13 4.75 -15.44
CA GLN A 111 -19.22 5.36 -16.19
C GLN A 111 -19.84 6.56 -15.43
N ALA A 112 -20.16 6.39 -14.15
CA ALA A 112 -20.72 7.48 -13.33
C ALA A 112 -19.78 8.68 -13.23
N LEU A 113 -18.47 8.43 -13.09
CA LEU A 113 -17.45 9.48 -13.10
C LEU A 113 -17.37 10.19 -14.45
N VAL A 114 -17.32 9.44 -15.55
CA VAL A 114 -17.26 9.99 -16.92
C VAL A 114 -18.47 10.88 -17.19
N GLU A 115 -19.68 10.39 -16.90
CA GLU A 115 -20.93 11.14 -17.07
C GLU A 115 -20.89 12.44 -16.25
N ARG A 116 -20.41 12.37 -15.00
CA ARG A 116 -20.34 13.57 -14.14
C ARG A 116 -19.33 14.58 -14.65
N VAL A 117 -18.12 14.14 -15.00
CA VAL A 117 -17.08 15.03 -15.54
C VAL A 117 -17.53 15.67 -16.86
N GLN A 118 -18.15 14.91 -17.77
CA GLN A 118 -18.70 15.47 -19.01
C GLN A 118 -19.75 16.55 -18.73
N SER A 119 -20.67 16.32 -17.77
CA SER A 119 -21.67 17.33 -17.40
C SER A 119 -21.05 18.63 -16.84
N LEU A 120 -19.86 18.54 -16.23
CA LEU A 120 -19.16 19.66 -15.61
C LEU A 120 -18.26 20.42 -16.59
N VAL A 121 -17.60 19.70 -17.50
CA VAL A 121 -16.58 20.25 -18.40
C VAL A 121 -17.11 20.53 -19.80
N VAL A 122 -17.95 19.63 -20.35
CA VAL A 122 -18.49 19.78 -21.71
C VAL A 122 -19.74 20.65 -21.70
N ASP A 123 -20.66 20.36 -20.78
CA ASP A 123 -21.93 21.09 -20.65
C ASP A 123 -21.90 22.17 -19.56
N GLY A 124 -20.85 22.18 -18.75
CA GLY A 124 -20.75 23.00 -17.54
C GLY A 124 -19.70 24.12 -17.62
N PRO A 125 -19.39 24.76 -16.49
CA PRO A 125 -18.54 25.95 -16.44
C PRO A 125 -17.05 25.65 -16.28
N PHE A 126 -16.63 24.38 -16.19
CA PHE A 126 -15.25 24.00 -15.89
C PHE A 126 -14.45 23.72 -17.17
N GLY A 127 -13.14 23.97 -17.13
CA GLY A 127 -12.24 23.85 -18.28
C GLY A 127 -10.77 24.01 -17.87
N ALA A 128 -9.89 24.27 -18.84
CA ALA A 128 -8.44 24.37 -18.59
C ALA A 128 -8.06 25.48 -17.58
N ASP A 129 -8.82 26.59 -17.55
CA ASP A 129 -8.57 27.71 -16.64
C ASP A 129 -9.12 27.47 -15.22
N ASN A 130 -10.03 26.50 -15.07
CA ASN A 130 -10.67 26.12 -13.81
C ASN A 130 -11.00 24.62 -13.79
N PRO A 131 -9.99 23.75 -13.71
CA PRO A 131 -10.18 22.31 -13.88
C PRO A 131 -11.03 21.68 -12.77
N VAL A 132 -11.60 20.52 -13.09
CA VAL A 132 -12.21 19.62 -12.11
C VAL A 132 -11.11 18.71 -11.55
N THR A 133 -10.93 18.70 -10.24
CA THR A 133 -10.10 17.69 -9.56
C THR A 133 -10.95 16.45 -9.30
N VAL A 134 -10.39 15.26 -9.52
CA VAL A 134 -11.02 13.98 -9.16
C VAL A 134 -10.14 13.28 -8.15
N PHE A 135 -10.71 12.97 -7.00
CA PHE A 135 -10.05 12.21 -5.94
C PHE A 135 -10.54 10.77 -5.90
N GLY A 136 -9.62 9.82 -5.88
CA GLY A 136 -9.89 8.39 -5.75
C GLY A 136 -9.05 7.73 -4.65
N TYR A 137 -9.65 6.78 -3.94
CA TYR A 137 -9.00 5.96 -2.92
C TYR A 137 -9.30 4.47 -3.17
N SER A 138 -8.28 3.61 -3.21
CA SER A 138 -8.44 2.16 -3.33
C SER A 138 -9.17 1.80 -4.64
N GLN A 139 -10.32 1.15 -4.57
CA GLN A 139 -11.13 0.83 -5.74
C GLN A 139 -11.54 2.06 -6.56
N SER A 140 -11.81 3.22 -5.93
CA SER A 140 -12.10 4.44 -6.71
C SER A 140 -10.88 5.02 -7.41
N ALA A 141 -9.67 4.78 -6.90
CA ALA A 141 -8.45 5.12 -7.62
C ALA A 141 -8.26 4.22 -8.87
N ALA A 142 -8.47 2.92 -8.72
CA ALA A 142 -8.39 1.97 -9.82
C ALA A 142 -9.45 2.22 -10.91
N LEU A 143 -10.72 2.46 -10.55
CA LEU A 143 -11.74 2.79 -11.56
C LEU A 143 -11.48 4.14 -12.24
N THR A 144 -10.80 5.07 -11.56
CA THR A 144 -10.44 6.37 -12.15
C THR A 144 -9.47 6.19 -13.31
N THR A 145 -8.57 5.20 -13.22
CA THR A 145 -7.69 4.80 -14.34
C THR A 145 -8.50 4.39 -15.57
N LEU A 146 -9.58 3.61 -15.39
CA LEU A 146 -10.47 3.24 -16.49
C LEU A 146 -11.23 4.46 -17.04
N ALA A 147 -11.62 5.39 -16.17
CA ALA A 147 -12.33 6.60 -16.56
C ALA A 147 -11.46 7.58 -17.36
N MET A 148 -10.15 7.68 -17.06
CA MET A 148 -9.22 8.53 -17.81
C MET A 148 -9.23 8.21 -19.30
N GLN A 149 -9.13 6.93 -19.68
CA GLN A 149 -9.20 6.53 -21.09
C GLN A 149 -10.55 6.91 -21.73
N GLN A 150 -11.66 6.67 -21.01
CA GLN A 150 -12.99 6.99 -21.52
C GLN A 150 -13.22 8.50 -21.70
N LEU A 151 -12.70 9.32 -20.79
CA LEU A 151 -12.74 10.78 -20.89
C LEU A 151 -11.93 11.28 -22.09
N TYR A 152 -10.73 10.73 -22.27
CA TYR A 152 -9.86 11.07 -23.39
C TYR A 152 -10.49 10.70 -24.73
N ASP A 153 -11.03 9.48 -24.84
CA ASP A 153 -11.72 9.00 -26.04
C ASP A 153 -12.98 9.82 -26.36
N ALA A 154 -13.63 10.37 -25.34
CA ALA A 154 -14.76 11.29 -25.48
C ALA A 154 -14.35 12.74 -25.84
N GLY A 155 -13.05 13.02 -25.95
CA GLY A 155 -12.52 14.34 -26.30
C GLY A 155 -12.54 15.36 -25.17
N VAL A 156 -12.62 14.92 -23.90
CA VAL A 156 -12.49 15.81 -22.74
C VAL A 156 -11.04 16.29 -22.66
N SER A 157 -10.85 17.62 -22.67
CA SER A 157 -9.52 18.23 -22.63
C SER A 157 -8.71 17.73 -21.41
N THR A 158 -7.46 17.37 -21.66
CA THR A 158 -6.51 16.87 -20.66
C THR A 158 -6.14 17.90 -19.60
N ASP A 159 -6.28 19.20 -19.92
CA ASP A 159 -6.06 20.31 -19.00
C ASP A 159 -7.27 20.63 -18.13
N ALA A 160 -8.46 20.13 -18.49
CA ALA A 160 -9.71 20.42 -17.78
C ALA A 160 -9.96 19.51 -16.57
N VAL A 161 -9.14 18.46 -16.38
CA VAL A 161 -9.28 17.50 -15.29
C VAL A 161 -7.92 17.20 -14.67
N ARG A 162 -7.86 17.15 -13.33
CA ARG A 162 -6.69 16.75 -12.55
C ARG A 162 -7.05 15.58 -11.66
N PHE A 163 -6.13 14.66 -11.40
CA PHE A 163 -6.39 13.48 -10.59
C PHE A 163 -5.50 13.44 -9.36
N VAL A 164 -6.07 13.02 -8.24
CA VAL A 164 -5.34 12.74 -7.00
C VAL A 164 -5.75 11.36 -6.50
N LEU A 165 -4.82 10.41 -6.49
CA LEU A 165 -5.10 9.01 -6.23
C LEU A 165 -4.34 8.54 -4.99
N ILE A 166 -5.00 7.81 -4.09
CA ILE A 166 -4.37 7.21 -2.92
C ILE A 166 -4.67 5.70 -2.86
N GLY A 167 -3.72 4.89 -2.39
CA GLY A 167 -3.90 3.44 -2.33
C GLY A 167 -4.29 2.84 -3.68
N ASN A 168 -3.71 3.34 -4.77
CA ASN A 168 -4.13 2.98 -6.11
C ASN A 168 -3.70 1.56 -6.48
N SER A 169 -4.63 0.61 -6.56
CA SER A 169 -4.29 -0.77 -6.95
C SER A 169 -3.92 -0.92 -8.43
N ALA A 170 -4.19 0.10 -9.25
CA ALA A 170 -3.75 0.24 -10.63
C ALA A 170 -2.45 1.09 -10.76
N ASN A 171 -1.75 1.35 -9.65
CA ASN A 171 -0.48 2.06 -9.66
C ASN A 171 0.52 1.36 -10.60
N PRO A 172 1.13 2.05 -11.59
CA PRO A 172 2.02 1.43 -12.56
C PRO A 172 3.20 0.69 -11.90
N ASN A 173 3.80 1.29 -10.87
CA ASN A 173 4.90 0.69 -10.13
C ASN A 173 4.41 0.05 -8.82
N GLY A 174 4.14 -1.27 -8.86
CA GLY A 174 3.79 -2.08 -7.68
C GLY A 174 2.29 -2.27 -7.43
N GLY A 175 1.40 -1.72 -8.27
CA GLY A 175 -0.03 -1.95 -8.16
C GLY A 175 -0.39 -3.42 -8.39
N LEU A 176 -1.21 -3.99 -7.50
CA LEU A 176 -1.61 -5.39 -7.54
C LEU A 176 -2.39 -5.77 -8.82
N LEU A 177 -3.15 -4.83 -9.38
CA LEU A 177 -3.89 -5.03 -10.64
C LEU A 177 -3.01 -4.93 -11.89
N VAL A 178 -1.74 -4.54 -11.73
CA VAL A 178 -0.78 -4.37 -12.83
C VAL A 178 0.22 -5.52 -12.83
N GLY A 179 0.97 -5.69 -11.73
CA GLY A 179 2.19 -6.50 -11.76
C GLY A 179 2.01 -8.00 -12.00
N PHE A 180 0.79 -8.53 -11.86
CA PHE A 180 0.48 -9.95 -12.06
C PHE A 180 0.02 -10.31 -13.48
N GLU A 181 -0.10 -9.36 -14.41
CA GLU A 181 -0.71 -9.62 -15.73
C GLU A 181 0.04 -10.68 -16.55
N GLU A 182 1.36 -10.80 -16.40
CA GLU A 182 2.17 -11.76 -17.15
C GLU A 182 2.17 -13.17 -16.52
N MET A 183 1.56 -13.35 -15.34
CA MET A 183 1.44 -14.65 -14.68
C MET A 183 0.15 -15.35 -15.12
N GLN A 184 0.19 -16.00 -16.28
CA GLN A 184 -0.98 -16.57 -16.97
C GLN A 184 -1.97 -17.33 -16.07
N ASP A 185 -1.52 -18.25 -15.23
CA ASP A 185 -2.40 -19.03 -14.35
C ASP A 185 -3.12 -18.14 -13.32
N PHE A 186 -2.43 -17.13 -12.79
CA PHE A 186 -3.01 -16.16 -11.87
C PHE A 186 -3.94 -15.20 -12.61
N TYR A 187 -3.51 -14.69 -13.76
CA TYR A 187 -4.33 -13.85 -14.63
C TYR A 187 -5.67 -14.51 -14.98
N ASP A 188 -5.64 -15.78 -15.40
CA ASP A 188 -6.86 -16.52 -15.72
C ASP A 188 -7.76 -16.74 -14.50
N ALA A 189 -7.17 -17.02 -13.33
CA ALA A 189 -7.93 -17.17 -12.08
C ALA A 189 -8.61 -15.85 -11.65
N MET A 190 -7.91 -14.72 -11.78
CA MET A 190 -8.46 -13.39 -11.48
C MET A 190 -9.56 -13.01 -12.48
N ARG A 191 -9.33 -13.25 -13.78
CA ARG A 191 -10.33 -13.03 -14.84
C ARG A 191 -11.60 -13.83 -14.58
N ASP A 192 -11.48 -15.12 -14.23
CA ASP A 192 -12.63 -15.97 -13.92
C ASP A 192 -13.34 -15.56 -12.62
N ALA A 193 -12.64 -14.86 -11.72
CA ALA A 193 -13.20 -14.25 -10.51
C ALA A 193 -13.81 -12.85 -10.75
N GLY A 194 -13.82 -12.35 -12.00
CA GLY A 194 -14.34 -11.02 -12.33
C GLY A 194 -13.42 -9.89 -11.89
N VAL A 195 -12.10 -10.11 -12.01
CA VAL A 195 -11.05 -9.12 -11.81
C VAL A 195 -10.17 -9.04 -13.05
N THR A 196 -10.21 -7.90 -13.71
CA THR A 196 -9.38 -7.58 -14.87
C THR A 196 -8.04 -6.99 -14.41
N LEU A 197 -6.94 -7.61 -14.85
CA LEU A 197 -5.58 -7.12 -14.64
C LEU A 197 -5.08 -6.38 -15.89
N GLY A 198 -4.03 -5.60 -15.72
CA GLY A 198 -3.26 -5.01 -16.82
C GLY A 198 -3.75 -3.67 -17.35
N ASN A 199 -4.41 -2.90 -16.49
CA ASN A 199 -4.82 -1.53 -16.78
C ASN A 199 -4.10 -0.56 -15.82
N PRO A 200 -2.80 -0.30 -16.03
CA PRO A 200 -2.05 0.66 -15.21
C PRO A 200 -2.57 2.08 -15.43
N THR A 201 -2.44 2.94 -14.41
CA THR A 201 -2.78 4.36 -14.55
C THR A 201 -1.97 4.99 -15.71
N PRO A 202 -2.64 5.57 -16.73
CA PRO A 202 -1.95 6.12 -17.88
C PRO A 202 -1.14 7.36 -17.50
N ASN A 203 0.08 7.45 -18.01
CA ASN A 203 1.02 8.52 -17.71
C ASN A 203 1.05 9.65 -18.75
N ASP A 204 0.22 9.57 -19.79
CA ASP A 204 0.23 10.47 -20.95
C ASP A 204 -1.14 11.10 -21.25
N LEU A 205 -2.16 10.82 -20.44
CA LEU A 205 -3.52 11.35 -20.63
C LEU A 205 -3.81 12.59 -19.76
N TYR A 206 -3.77 12.46 -18.43
CA TYR A 206 -4.15 13.55 -17.52
C TYR A 206 -3.13 13.67 -16.39
N ALA A 207 -2.89 14.91 -15.92
CA ALA A 207 -2.03 15.15 -14.77
C ALA A 207 -2.60 14.48 -13.52
N THR A 208 -1.76 13.68 -12.87
CA THR A 208 -2.15 12.77 -11.80
C THR A 208 -1.11 12.78 -10.69
N ASP A 209 -1.52 13.13 -9.47
CA ASP A 209 -0.71 12.93 -8.27
C ASP A 209 -1.14 11.59 -7.62
N ILE A 210 -0.21 10.65 -7.42
CA ILE A 210 -0.46 9.36 -6.77
C ILE A 210 0.30 9.33 -5.45
N TYR A 211 -0.39 9.13 -4.32
CA TYR A 211 0.24 8.90 -3.02
C TYR A 211 0.10 7.43 -2.62
N THR A 212 1.23 6.82 -2.27
CA THR A 212 1.30 5.41 -1.88
C THR A 212 2.03 5.28 -0.55
N LEU A 213 1.43 4.59 0.41
CA LEU A 213 2.12 4.22 1.65
C LEU A 213 3.06 3.05 1.39
N GLU A 214 4.29 3.15 1.89
CA GLU A 214 5.27 2.07 1.81
C GLU A 214 4.69 0.78 2.41
N TYR A 215 4.86 -0.33 1.69
CA TYR A 215 4.29 -1.64 2.00
C TYR A 215 2.75 -1.77 1.87
N ASP A 216 2.03 -0.79 1.33
CA ASP A 216 0.62 -1.00 0.94
C ASP A 216 0.51 -2.17 -0.06
N GLY A 217 -0.02 -3.31 0.39
CA GLY A 217 -0.07 -4.51 -0.45
C GLY A 217 -1.03 -4.43 -1.65
N TYR A 218 -1.86 -3.40 -1.77
CA TYR A 218 -2.62 -3.19 -3.00
C TYR A 218 -1.91 -2.26 -3.98
N ALA A 219 -1.20 -1.25 -3.48
CA ALA A 219 -0.63 -0.17 -4.30
C ALA A 219 0.90 -0.24 -4.50
N ALA A 220 1.61 -0.98 -3.64
CA ALA A 220 3.05 -1.20 -3.63
C ALA A 220 3.37 -2.64 -3.17
N PHE A 221 2.96 -3.62 -3.97
CA PHE A 221 3.27 -5.03 -3.76
C PHE A 221 4.73 -5.35 -4.11
N PRO A 222 5.39 -6.33 -3.46
CA PRO A 222 6.79 -6.67 -3.70
C PRO A 222 7.07 -7.05 -5.16
N HIS A 223 8.13 -6.48 -5.73
CA HIS A 223 8.58 -6.83 -7.08
C HIS A 223 8.95 -8.32 -7.22
N TYR A 224 9.46 -8.94 -6.15
CA TYR A 224 9.81 -10.36 -6.05
C TYR A 224 8.89 -11.09 -5.06
N PRO A 225 7.68 -11.52 -5.48
CA PRO A 225 6.69 -12.12 -4.58
C PRO A 225 7.10 -13.47 -3.99
N LEU A 226 8.16 -14.11 -4.51
CA LEU A 226 8.77 -15.30 -3.91
C LEU A 226 9.57 -14.99 -2.63
N ASN A 227 9.89 -13.73 -2.35
CA ASN A 227 10.33 -13.32 -1.03
C ASN A 227 9.13 -13.35 -0.07
N ILE A 228 8.95 -14.47 0.61
CA ILE A 228 7.78 -14.72 1.47
C ILE A 228 7.68 -13.68 2.60
N LEU A 229 8.80 -13.17 3.12
CA LEU A 229 8.76 -12.14 4.16
C LEU A 229 8.16 -10.85 3.61
N ALA A 230 8.59 -10.43 2.43
CA ALA A 230 8.03 -9.25 1.76
C ALA A 230 6.56 -9.42 1.42
N THR A 231 6.17 -10.59 0.90
CA THR A 231 4.78 -10.91 0.57
C THR A 231 3.88 -10.92 1.81
N LEU A 232 4.32 -11.53 2.91
CA LEU A 232 3.58 -11.50 4.17
C LEU A 232 3.50 -10.09 4.76
N ASN A 233 4.56 -9.31 4.63
CA ASN A 233 4.55 -7.91 5.03
C ASN A 233 3.54 -7.09 4.23
N ALA A 234 3.48 -7.27 2.90
CA ALA A 234 2.51 -6.61 2.04
C ALA A 234 1.06 -7.05 2.33
N ILE A 235 0.83 -8.33 2.62
CA ILE A 235 -0.48 -8.84 3.07
C ILE A 235 -0.89 -8.14 4.37
N MET A 236 0.03 -7.94 5.31
CA MET A 236 -0.24 -7.10 6.49
C MET A 236 -0.46 -5.64 6.15
N GLY A 237 0.27 -5.14 5.17
CA GLY A 237 0.09 -3.82 4.58
C GLY A 237 -1.31 -3.58 4.04
N MET A 238 -1.97 -4.58 3.46
CA MET A 238 -3.38 -4.47 3.02
C MET A 238 -4.34 -4.10 4.15
N ALA A 239 -4.01 -4.47 5.39
CA ALA A 239 -4.83 -4.24 6.57
C ALA A 239 -4.40 -3.04 7.42
N THR A 240 -3.16 -2.62 7.25
CA THR A 240 -2.51 -1.60 8.08
C THR A 240 -2.28 -0.37 7.22
N GLN A 241 -1.33 -0.44 6.30
CA GLN A 241 -0.96 0.66 5.40
C GLN A 241 -2.13 1.07 4.50
N HIS A 242 -2.76 0.14 3.79
CA HIS A 242 -3.81 0.46 2.82
C HIS A 242 -5.01 1.16 3.46
N MET A 243 -5.26 0.91 4.74
CA MET A 243 -6.37 1.47 5.50
C MET A 243 -6.02 2.77 6.22
N ALA A 244 -4.75 3.18 6.27
CA ALA A 244 -4.27 4.24 7.14
C ALA A 244 -4.20 5.64 6.50
N TYR A 245 -4.42 5.78 5.19
CA TYR A 245 -4.20 7.04 4.46
C TYR A 245 -4.93 8.26 5.07
N LEU A 246 -6.16 8.09 5.54
CA LEU A 246 -6.94 9.20 6.10
C LEU A 246 -6.62 9.52 7.56
N GLY A 247 -5.74 8.74 8.17
CA GLY A 247 -5.17 9.04 9.48
C GLY A 247 -3.74 9.55 9.42
N LEU A 248 -3.20 9.79 8.21
CA LEU A 248 -1.91 10.45 8.06
C LEU A 248 -1.96 11.89 8.59
N THR A 249 -0.81 12.36 9.03
CA THR A 249 -0.58 13.75 9.40
C THR A 249 -0.09 14.56 8.21
N SER A 250 -0.26 15.89 8.26
CA SER A 250 0.31 16.78 7.24
C SER A 250 1.84 16.67 7.20
N GLU A 251 2.49 16.50 8.36
CA GLU A 251 3.93 16.31 8.47
C GLU A 251 4.41 15.03 7.76
N GLN A 252 3.67 13.93 7.86
CA GLN A 252 3.99 12.70 7.13
C GLN A 252 3.86 12.88 5.61
N LEU A 253 2.88 13.67 5.14
CA LEU A 253 2.73 13.96 3.72
C LEU A 253 3.79 14.93 3.19
N GLU A 254 4.22 15.91 3.99
CA GLU A 254 5.35 16.78 3.66
C GLU A 254 6.67 16.01 3.52
N GLN A 255 6.80 14.88 4.19
CA GLN A 255 7.95 13.98 4.11
C GLN A 255 7.84 12.95 2.98
N ALA A 256 6.75 12.96 2.20
CA ALA A 256 6.62 12.04 1.09
C ALA A 256 7.73 12.28 0.05
N ILE A 257 8.23 11.18 -0.49
CA ILE A 257 9.34 11.16 -1.43
C ILE A 257 8.75 11.14 -2.84
N LEU A 258 9.07 12.15 -3.65
CA LEU A 258 8.76 12.10 -5.08
C LEU A 258 9.65 11.05 -5.74
N LEU A 259 9.03 10.00 -6.27
CA LEU A 259 9.71 8.96 -7.03
C LEU A 259 10.02 9.43 -8.45
N GLU A 260 11.08 8.89 -9.03
CA GLU A 260 11.48 9.23 -10.40
C GLU A 260 10.48 8.67 -11.41
N SER A 261 9.96 9.55 -12.26
CA SER A 261 9.12 9.21 -13.41
C SER A 261 9.86 9.53 -14.71
N SER A 262 9.37 8.98 -15.82
CA SER A 262 9.81 9.35 -17.17
C SER A 262 9.70 10.86 -17.40
N PRO A 263 10.61 11.53 -18.15
CA PRO A 263 10.65 13.00 -18.25
C PRO A 263 9.38 13.70 -18.77
N ASP A 264 8.59 13.03 -19.62
CA ASP A 264 7.34 13.56 -20.20
C ASP A 264 6.08 13.04 -19.47
N SER A 265 6.27 12.38 -18.32
CA SER A 265 5.18 11.80 -17.55
C SER A 265 4.26 12.87 -16.96
N LEU A 266 2.96 12.63 -17.03
CA LEU A 266 1.93 13.39 -16.33
C LEU A 266 1.64 12.85 -14.92
N ILE A 267 2.37 11.81 -14.48
CA ILE A 267 2.24 11.23 -13.14
C ILE A 267 3.35 11.74 -12.21
N ASN A 268 2.94 12.33 -11.08
CA ASN A 268 3.78 12.50 -9.92
C ASN A 268 3.47 11.39 -8.91
N SER A 269 4.44 10.52 -8.64
CA SER A 269 4.30 9.42 -7.68
C SER A 269 4.99 9.77 -6.37
N TYR A 270 4.23 9.90 -5.29
CA TYR A 270 4.71 10.21 -3.95
C TYR A 270 4.65 8.95 -3.07
N MET A 271 5.81 8.53 -2.58
CA MET A 271 5.92 7.46 -1.61
C MET A 271 5.94 8.04 -0.19
N VAL A 272 5.01 7.61 0.66
CA VAL A 272 5.00 7.97 2.08
C VAL A 272 5.67 6.84 2.85
N PRO A 273 6.89 7.05 3.40
CA PRO A 273 7.62 6.00 4.11
C PRO A 273 6.88 5.51 5.36
N SER A 274 7.02 4.22 5.66
CA SER A 274 6.40 3.61 6.84
C SER A 274 7.39 3.55 8.00
N GLU A 275 7.03 4.20 9.10
CA GLU A 275 7.78 4.13 10.36
C GLU A 275 7.85 2.69 10.90
N HIS A 276 6.81 1.89 10.66
CA HIS A 276 6.69 0.54 11.19
C HIS A 276 6.67 -0.52 10.09
N LEU A 277 7.27 -1.68 10.35
CA LEU A 277 7.18 -2.84 9.47
C LEU A 277 5.85 -3.59 9.72
N PRO A 278 4.89 -3.61 8.77
CA PRO A 278 3.58 -4.24 8.96
C PRO A 278 3.62 -5.68 9.49
N LEU A 279 4.58 -6.47 9.02
CA LEU A 279 4.77 -7.88 9.42
C LEU A 279 4.98 -8.04 10.93
N LEU A 280 5.56 -7.04 11.59
CA LEU A 280 5.90 -7.10 13.01
C LEU A 280 4.88 -6.39 13.91
N LEU A 281 3.95 -5.61 13.36
CA LEU A 281 2.90 -4.94 14.14
C LEU A 281 2.13 -5.87 15.09
N PRO A 282 1.83 -7.14 14.75
CA PRO A 282 1.20 -8.08 15.69
C PRO A 282 1.93 -8.23 17.03
N LEU A 283 3.24 -8.06 17.06
CA LEU A 283 4.02 -8.18 18.30
C LEU A 283 3.61 -7.12 19.32
N LEU A 284 3.16 -5.94 18.87
CA LEU A 284 2.78 -4.84 19.75
C LEU A 284 1.50 -5.12 20.55
N PHE A 285 0.71 -6.14 20.17
CA PHE A 285 -0.40 -6.63 20.99
C PHE A 285 0.04 -7.49 22.16
N THR A 286 1.30 -7.93 22.21
CA THR A 286 1.83 -8.75 23.31
C THR A 286 2.31 -7.85 24.45
N PRO A 287 1.66 -7.85 25.62
CA PRO A 287 2.04 -6.98 26.71
C PRO A 287 3.47 -7.25 27.18
N VAL A 288 4.17 -6.20 27.60
CA VAL A 288 5.51 -6.21 28.21
C VAL A 288 6.65 -6.61 27.26
N PHE A 289 6.54 -7.74 26.56
CA PHE A 289 7.63 -8.25 25.72
C PHE A 289 7.46 -7.96 24.23
N GLY A 290 6.27 -7.53 23.80
CA GLY A 290 5.96 -7.24 22.41
C GLY A 290 6.87 -6.20 21.77
N LYS A 291 6.94 -5.01 22.37
CA LYS A 291 7.81 -3.92 21.89
C LYS A 291 9.29 -4.27 21.90
N PRO A 292 9.89 -4.82 22.98
CA PRO A 292 11.27 -5.28 22.92
C PRO A 292 11.53 -6.28 21.79
N LEU A 293 10.63 -7.25 21.59
CA LEU A 293 10.79 -8.23 20.51
C LEU A 293 10.64 -7.60 19.13
N TYR A 294 9.74 -6.62 18.98
CA TYR A 294 9.65 -5.81 17.78
C TYR A 294 10.99 -5.10 17.51
N ASP A 295 11.50 -4.36 18.49
CA ASP A 295 12.74 -3.59 18.38
C ASP A 295 13.97 -4.49 18.10
N LEU A 296 13.95 -5.75 18.56
CA LEU A 296 14.96 -6.76 18.26
C LEU A 296 14.96 -7.17 16.79
N LEU A 297 13.77 -7.43 16.25
CA LEU A 297 13.60 -8.05 14.94
C LEU A 297 13.56 -7.02 13.81
N GLU A 298 13.01 -5.84 14.07
CA GLU A 298 12.66 -4.84 13.06
C GLU A 298 13.84 -4.46 12.14
N PRO A 299 15.05 -4.14 12.64
CA PRO A 299 16.11 -3.68 11.75
C PRO A 299 16.53 -4.75 10.74
N THR A 300 16.57 -6.01 11.19
CA THR A 300 16.95 -7.14 10.33
C THR A 300 15.81 -7.52 9.39
N MET A 301 14.58 -7.59 9.91
CA MET A 301 13.42 -7.97 9.12
C MET A 301 13.08 -6.94 8.05
N ARG A 302 13.32 -5.64 8.31
CA ARG A 302 13.13 -4.60 7.30
C ARG A 302 14.02 -4.81 6.09
N ILE A 303 15.31 -5.08 6.29
CA ILE A 303 16.24 -5.40 5.18
C ILE A 303 15.76 -6.64 4.41
N LEU A 304 15.36 -7.69 5.12
CA LEU A 304 14.90 -8.93 4.49
C LEU A 304 13.58 -8.76 3.72
N VAL A 305 12.69 -7.90 4.20
CA VAL A 305 11.44 -7.52 3.52
C VAL A 305 11.74 -6.65 2.32
N ASN A 306 12.56 -5.61 2.47
CA ASN A 306 12.95 -4.69 1.41
C ASN A 306 13.61 -5.43 0.24
N LEU A 307 14.35 -6.50 0.53
CA LEU A 307 14.94 -7.34 -0.51
C LEU A 307 13.89 -7.86 -1.52
N GLY A 308 12.64 -8.08 -1.09
CA GLY A 308 11.53 -8.46 -1.96
C GLY A 308 11.06 -7.34 -2.91
N TYR A 309 11.47 -6.10 -2.67
CA TYR A 309 11.25 -4.95 -3.52
C TYR A 309 12.45 -4.64 -4.43
N GLY A 310 13.54 -5.41 -4.33
CA GLY A 310 14.77 -5.20 -5.09
C GLY A 310 15.71 -4.15 -4.49
N ASN A 311 15.47 -3.75 -3.24
CA ASN A 311 16.26 -2.75 -2.53
C ASN A 311 16.55 -3.28 -1.11
N ILE A 312 17.50 -2.71 -0.37
CA ILE A 312 17.77 -3.11 1.03
C ILE A 312 17.46 -2.01 2.04
N GLU A 313 17.29 -0.78 1.57
CA GLU A 313 17.05 0.44 2.34
C GLU A 313 15.55 0.76 2.45
N HIS A 314 14.75 0.46 1.40
CA HIS A 314 13.33 0.79 1.36
C HIS A 314 12.42 -0.26 0.68
N GLY A 315 11.12 -0.13 0.92
CA GLY A 315 10.03 -1.03 0.56
C GLY A 315 9.29 -0.69 -0.74
N TRP A 316 10.00 -0.22 -1.74
CA TRP A 316 9.49 0.03 -3.10
C TRP A 316 10.57 -0.24 -4.13
N TYR A 317 10.16 -0.41 -5.39
CA TYR A 317 11.06 -0.66 -6.51
C TYR A 317 11.53 0.65 -7.15
N ASP A 318 12.83 0.77 -7.43
CA ASP A 318 13.49 1.98 -7.96
C ASP A 318 13.30 2.22 -9.47
N GLY A 319 12.53 1.38 -10.15
CA GLY A 319 12.18 1.63 -11.54
C GLY A 319 11.31 2.90 -11.71
N PRO A 320 11.15 3.38 -12.95
CA PRO A 320 10.29 4.53 -13.23
C PRO A 320 8.89 4.33 -12.66
N ALA A 321 8.46 5.24 -11.78
CA ALA A 321 7.24 5.08 -11.00
C ALA A 321 5.95 5.17 -11.84
N ASP A 322 6.06 5.68 -13.06
CA ASP A 322 4.98 5.86 -14.03
C ASP A 322 4.88 4.74 -15.07
N GLN A 323 5.78 3.74 -15.00
CA GLN A 323 5.83 2.63 -15.94
C GLN A 323 5.29 1.34 -15.29
N PRO A 324 4.53 0.52 -16.04
CA PRO A 324 4.05 -0.77 -15.55
C PRO A 324 5.22 -1.67 -15.16
N THR A 325 5.31 -1.99 -13.87
CA THR A 325 6.35 -2.86 -13.34
C THR A 325 5.77 -4.23 -13.02
N MET A 326 6.16 -5.24 -13.80
CA MET A 326 5.73 -6.62 -13.62
C MET A 326 6.43 -7.29 -12.46
N PHE A 327 5.77 -8.24 -11.80
CA PHE A 327 6.40 -9.04 -10.76
C PHE A 327 7.34 -10.07 -11.35
N SER A 328 8.51 -10.22 -10.73
CA SER A 328 9.57 -11.10 -11.18
C SER A 328 9.63 -12.38 -10.35
N LEU A 329 9.63 -13.53 -11.03
CA LEU A 329 10.00 -14.82 -10.44
C LEU A 329 11.51 -15.07 -10.50
N GLY A 330 12.28 -14.11 -10.99
CA GLY A 330 13.73 -14.16 -11.06
C GLY A 330 14.40 -13.95 -9.71
N SER A 331 15.73 -14.01 -9.71
CA SER A 331 16.54 -13.68 -8.54
C SER A 331 16.54 -12.18 -8.28
N GLN A 332 16.66 -11.80 -7.01
CA GLN A 332 16.84 -10.41 -6.59
C GLN A 332 18.16 -9.84 -7.13
N ASP A 333 18.11 -8.64 -7.67
CA ASP A 333 19.28 -7.92 -8.18
C ASP A 333 19.80 -6.96 -7.10
N VAL A 334 20.65 -7.45 -6.19
CA VAL A 334 21.25 -6.66 -5.10
C VAL A 334 22.73 -6.98 -4.92
N ASP A 335 23.50 -6.03 -4.37
CA ASP A 335 24.87 -6.32 -3.92
C ASP A 335 24.85 -7.17 -2.64
N TRP A 336 25.14 -8.46 -2.81
CA TRP A 336 25.19 -9.42 -1.70
C TRP A 336 26.24 -9.10 -0.64
N THR A 337 27.30 -8.36 -0.98
CA THR A 337 28.31 -7.93 -0.01
C THR A 337 27.74 -6.86 0.90
N GLU A 338 27.07 -5.87 0.32
CA GLU A 338 26.41 -4.79 1.05
C GLU A 338 25.25 -5.33 1.88
N PHE A 339 24.42 -6.20 1.29
CA PHE A 339 23.34 -6.88 2.00
C PHE A 339 23.83 -7.61 3.26
N ASN A 340 24.89 -8.42 3.15
CA ASN A 340 25.43 -9.15 4.31
C ASN A 340 26.03 -8.21 5.37
N ALA A 341 26.66 -7.11 4.95
CA ALA A 341 27.17 -6.09 5.87
C ALA A 341 26.02 -5.38 6.61
N ALA A 342 24.97 -5.00 5.88
CA ALA A 342 23.79 -4.36 6.42
C ALA A 342 23.08 -5.27 7.44
N LEU A 343 22.92 -6.56 7.15
CA LEU A 343 22.36 -7.53 8.10
C LEU A 343 23.16 -7.63 9.39
N ALA A 344 24.50 -7.61 9.34
CA ALA A 344 25.32 -7.65 10.54
C ALA A 344 25.12 -6.41 11.43
N VAL A 345 25.05 -5.23 10.81
CA VAL A 345 24.78 -3.96 11.51
C VAL A 345 23.36 -3.95 12.08
N ALA A 346 22.39 -4.40 11.31
CA ALA A 346 20.99 -4.48 11.72
C ALA A 346 20.78 -5.45 12.88
N ALA A 347 21.43 -6.61 12.87
CA ALA A 347 21.36 -7.57 13.97
C ALA A 347 21.94 -6.99 15.27
N GLN A 348 23.06 -6.26 15.19
CA GLN A 348 23.62 -5.57 16.35
C GLN A 348 22.69 -4.45 16.85
N THR A 349 22.14 -3.65 15.93
CA THR A 349 21.19 -2.57 16.25
C THR A 349 19.95 -3.12 16.95
N GLY A 350 19.36 -4.20 16.42
CA GLY A 350 18.22 -4.85 17.05
C GLY A 350 18.55 -5.38 18.45
N TRP A 351 19.71 -6.00 18.63
CA TRP A 351 20.16 -6.45 19.96
C TRP A 351 20.31 -5.29 20.95
N ASP A 352 20.92 -4.19 20.53
CA ASP A 352 21.10 -3.01 21.37
C ASP A 352 19.75 -2.38 21.74
N ASN A 353 18.82 -2.26 20.79
CA ASN A 353 17.47 -1.79 21.04
C ASN A 353 16.69 -2.71 21.99
N PHE A 354 16.81 -4.02 21.82
CA PHE A 354 16.18 -5.02 22.69
C PHE A 354 16.64 -4.88 24.14
N VAL A 355 17.97 -4.82 24.35
CA VAL A 355 18.55 -4.66 25.69
C VAL A 355 18.13 -3.31 26.29
N ALA A 356 18.14 -2.23 25.50
CA ALA A 356 17.66 -0.93 25.94
C ALA A 356 16.19 -0.97 26.37
N GLY A 357 15.33 -1.60 25.57
CA GLY A 357 13.91 -1.78 25.90
C GLY A 357 13.70 -2.59 27.18
N LEU A 358 14.42 -3.69 27.38
CA LEU A 358 14.34 -4.44 28.64
C LEU A 358 14.83 -3.66 29.87
N MET A 359 15.67 -2.65 29.68
CA MET A 359 16.15 -1.80 30.77
C MET A 359 15.27 -0.58 31.01
N ASP A 360 14.35 -0.26 30.10
CA ASP A 360 13.43 0.85 30.23
C ASP A 360 12.24 0.47 31.14
N PRO A 361 12.06 1.14 32.29
CA PRO A 361 10.90 0.89 33.15
C PRO A 361 9.55 1.12 32.43
N ALA A 362 9.50 1.95 31.38
CA ALA A 362 8.29 2.20 30.60
C ALA A 362 7.79 0.94 29.86
N THR A 363 8.70 0.05 29.45
CA THR A 363 8.37 -1.22 28.77
C THR A 363 7.47 -2.14 29.60
N TYR A 364 7.55 -2.04 30.93
CA TYR A 364 6.78 -2.87 31.85
C TYR A 364 5.43 -2.24 32.26
N GLN A 365 5.12 -1.05 31.74
CA GLN A 365 3.81 -0.45 31.92
C GLN A 365 2.86 -1.03 30.88
N TRP A 366 1.65 -1.37 31.30
CA TRP A 366 0.63 -1.83 30.38
C TRP A 366 0.17 -0.65 29.52
N LEU A 367 0.35 -0.76 28.21
CA LEU A 367 -0.16 0.15 27.21
C LEU A 367 -1.35 -0.52 26.53
N ASP A 368 -2.48 0.16 26.46
CA ASP A 368 -3.58 -0.29 25.62
C ASP A 368 -3.13 -0.16 24.15
N PRO A 369 -3.29 -1.18 23.29
CA PRO A 369 -3.00 -1.04 21.86
C PRO A 369 -3.70 0.16 21.20
N ALA A 370 -4.83 0.61 21.73
CA ALA A 370 -5.49 1.84 21.25
C ALA A 370 -4.69 3.13 21.52
N ASP A 371 -3.77 3.09 22.49
CA ASP A 371 -2.90 4.20 22.87
C ASP A 371 -1.48 4.08 22.27
N ASP A 372 -1.19 2.99 21.54
CA ASP A 372 0.11 2.78 20.91
C ASP A 372 0.23 3.65 19.63
N PRO A 373 1.25 4.53 19.53
CA PRO A 373 1.46 5.39 18.36
C PRO A 373 1.54 4.62 17.05
N ALA A 374 1.98 3.34 17.07
CA ALA A 374 2.09 2.52 15.87
C ALA A 374 0.74 2.25 15.18
N PHE A 375 -0.38 2.40 15.91
CA PHE A 375 -1.73 2.25 15.38
C PHE A 375 -2.48 3.57 15.20
N ALA A 376 -1.85 4.72 15.51
CA ALA A 376 -2.50 6.03 15.49
C ALA A 376 -3.13 6.36 14.13
N ASN A 377 -2.38 6.19 13.04
CA ASN A 377 -2.88 6.44 11.68
C ASN A 377 -4.06 5.53 11.34
N LEU A 378 -4.01 4.25 11.74
CA LEU A 378 -5.09 3.32 11.43
C LEU A 378 -6.37 3.62 12.23
N ILE A 379 -6.22 4.00 13.50
CA ILE A 379 -7.34 4.41 14.36
C ILE A 379 -7.98 5.68 13.82
N ALA A 380 -7.18 6.70 13.51
CA ALA A 380 -7.65 7.96 12.95
C ALA A 380 -8.33 7.75 11.58
N ALA A 381 -7.80 6.87 10.73
CA ALA A 381 -8.45 6.52 9.47
C ALA A 381 -9.79 5.78 9.70
N GLY A 382 -9.88 4.89 10.69
CA GLY A 382 -11.14 4.28 11.10
C GLY A 382 -12.19 5.33 11.47
N GLU A 383 -11.82 6.31 12.29
CA GLU A 383 -12.70 7.42 12.67
C GLU A 383 -13.11 8.29 11.47
N ALA A 384 -12.18 8.59 10.56
CA ALA A 384 -12.45 9.31 9.32
C ALA A 384 -13.48 8.60 8.43
N MET A 385 -13.46 7.27 8.45
CA MET A 385 -14.38 6.39 7.73
C MET A 385 -15.71 6.17 8.47
N GLY A 386 -15.90 6.77 9.65
CA GLY A 386 -17.09 6.61 10.49
C GLY A 386 -17.17 5.25 11.20
N LEU A 387 -16.05 4.51 11.27
CA LEU A 387 -15.92 3.33 12.11
C LEU A 387 -15.58 3.79 13.53
N GLY A 388 -16.23 3.21 14.54
CA GLY A 388 -15.93 3.56 15.93
C GLY A 388 -14.52 3.10 16.33
N GLY A 389 -13.77 3.90 17.09
CA GLY A 389 -12.36 3.61 17.43
C GLY A 389 -12.07 2.23 18.04
N GLY A 390 -13.07 1.54 18.61
CA GLY A 390 -12.94 0.18 19.12
C GLY A 390 -12.85 -0.93 18.06
N SER A 391 -13.21 -0.68 16.79
CA SER A 391 -13.25 -1.71 15.75
C SER A 391 -11.89 -1.99 15.09
N VAL A 392 -10.94 -1.06 15.20
CA VAL A 392 -9.64 -1.15 14.51
C VAL A 392 -8.70 -2.18 15.18
N PRO A 393 -8.50 -2.15 16.52
CA PRO A 393 -7.75 -3.21 17.19
C PRO A 393 -8.38 -4.60 17.03
N GLU A 394 -9.73 -4.68 17.01
CA GLU A 394 -10.46 -5.94 16.78
C GLU A 394 -10.24 -6.49 15.36
N LEU A 395 -10.29 -5.62 14.34
CA LEU A 395 -9.99 -5.99 12.95
C LEU A 395 -8.55 -6.49 12.80
N LEU A 396 -7.57 -5.77 13.36
CA LEU A 396 -6.17 -6.17 13.31
C LEU A 396 -5.92 -7.49 14.03
N ASN A 397 -6.54 -7.69 15.19
CA ASN A 397 -6.45 -8.95 15.92
C ASN A 397 -7.10 -10.11 15.12
N SER A 398 -8.24 -9.88 14.47
CA SER A 398 -8.87 -10.87 13.59
C SER A 398 -7.98 -11.26 12.41
N LEU A 399 -7.36 -10.28 11.75
CA LEU A 399 -6.47 -10.52 10.61
C LEU A 399 -5.17 -11.21 11.03
N THR A 400 -4.64 -10.82 12.18
CA THR A 400 -3.48 -11.48 12.80
C THR A 400 -3.79 -12.96 13.09
N ASN A 401 -4.96 -13.25 13.66
CA ASN A 401 -5.38 -14.64 13.92
C ASN A 401 -5.56 -15.45 12.63
N LEU A 402 -6.19 -14.88 11.60
CA LEU A 402 -6.33 -15.53 10.29
C LEU A 402 -4.96 -15.85 9.66
N MET A 403 -4.01 -14.91 9.73
CA MET A 403 -2.67 -15.12 9.22
C MET A 403 -1.94 -16.22 9.99
N TRP A 404 -1.96 -16.20 11.32
CA TRP A 404 -1.35 -17.28 12.12
C TRP A 404 -2.01 -18.63 11.88
N ASP A 405 -3.35 -18.70 11.79
CA ASP A 405 -4.05 -19.94 11.47
C ASP A 405 -3.62 -20.50 10.11
N SER A 406 -3.42 -19.63 9.11
CA SER A 406 -2.94 -20.04 7.78
C SER A 406 -1.46 -20.44 7.74
N LEU A 407 -0.59 -19.76 8.52
CA LEU A 407 0.86 -19.99 8.53
C LEU A 407 1.29 -21.15 9.43
N ILE A 408 0.72 -21.24 10.63
CA ILE A 408 1.14 -22.17 11.68
C ILE A 408 0.01 -23.04 12.24
N GLY A 409 -1.27 -22.72 11.96
CA GLY A 409 -2.41 -23.43 12.55
C GLY A 409 -2.42 -24.94 12.29
N GLN A 410 -1.87 -25.36 11.15
CA GLN A 410 -1.68 -26.77 10.81
C GLN A 410 -0.63 -27.44 11.72
N TYR A 411 0.45 -26.72 12.05
CA TYR A 411 1.57 -27.22 12.85
C TYR A 411 1.33 -27.15 14.37
N LEU A 412 0.32 -26.39 14.80
CA LEU A 412 -0.14 -26.34 16.19
C LEU A 412 -1.18 -27.41 16.51
N ASP A 413 -1.77 -28.05 15.49
CA ASP A 413 -2.65 -29.21 15.68
C ASP A 413 -1.79 -30.46 15.99
N PRO A 414 -1.91 -31.07 17.18
CA PRO A 414 -1.21 -32.31 17.50
C PRO A 414 -1.53 -33.46 16.52
N ALA A 415 -2.70 -33.44 15.87
CA ALA A 415 -3.09 -34.44 14.89
C ALA A 415 -2.24 -34.39 13.61
N TYR A 416 -1.78 -33.20 13.21
CA TYR A 416 -0.89 -33.03 12.05
C TYR A 416 0.44 -33.79 12.24
N TRP A 417 1.00 -33.75 13.46
CA TRP A 417 2.22 -34.49 13.79
C TRP A 417 1.99 -35.98 14.01
N ALA A 418 0.77 -36.40 14.37
CA ALA A 418 0.43 -37.80 14.55
C ALA A 418 0.28 -38.58 13.23
N GLU A 419 0.00 -37.90 12.11
CA GLU A 419 -0.02 -38.50 10.76
C GLU A 419 1.36 -38.53 10.09
N ALA A 420 2.30 -37.72 10.56
CA ALA A 420 3.68 -37.65 10.06
C ALA A 420 4.67 -38.62 10.76
N SER A 421 4.21 -39.32 11.80
CA SER A 421 4.91 -40.39 12.54
C SER A 421 4.31 -41.75 12.24
#